data_AF-A0A4Y8CBX9-F1
#
_entry.id   AF-A0A4Y8CBX9-F1
#
_cell.length_a   1.000
_cell.length_b   1.000
_cell.length_c   1.000
_cell.angle_alpha   90.00
_cell.angle_beta   90.00
_cell.angle_gamma   90.00
#
_symmetry.space_group_name_H-M   'P 1'
#
loop_
_entity.id
_entity.type
_entity.pdbx_description
1 polymer ?
#
loop_
_entity_poly.entity_id
_entity_poly.type
_entity_poly.pdbx_seq_one_letter_code
_entity_poly.pdbx_strand_id
1 'polypeptide(L)'
;MIFYKSKRLAFFLTSDIVLILLSVYLAFSLRFSGDIPSIFYHGMMVSAIILLVLKLSFLFIFRIYKVAWRFFSLNEARKIFIALLLAEFCFFLIFYFFSDFFNPFPRSAIVIDFVLSYMFIGTLRISKRMLVDFKPS
;
A
#
# COMPACT_ATOMS: atom_id res chain seq x y z
N MET A 1 -1.48 15.70 -25.36
CA MET A 1 -1.37 16.00 -23.90
C MET A 1 -2.10 15.00 -22.98
N ILE A 2 -3.12 14.27 -23.45
CA ILE A 2 -3.90 13.31 -22.63
C ILE A 2 -3.12 12.00 -22.36
N PHE A 3 -2.44 11.44 -23.35
CA PHE A 3 -1.67 10.19 -23.23
C PHE A 3 -0.55 10.19 -22.17
N TYR A 4 0.09 11.34 -21.94
CA TYR A 4 1.18 11.46 -20.96
C TYR A 4 0.65 11.37 -19.51
N LYS A 5 -0.58 11.85 -19.26
CA LYS A 5 -1.26 11.70 -17.97
C LYS A 5 -1.65 10.23 -17.72
N SER A 6 -2.10 9.52 -18.75
CA SER A 6 -2.52 8.12 -18.64
C SER A 6 -1.35 7.16 -18.41
N LYS A 7 -0.22 7.31 -19.12
CA LYS A 7 0.98 6.48 -18.89
C LYS A 7 1.53 6.62 -17.46
N ARG A 8 1.53 7.84 -16.94
CA ARG A 8 1.94 8.13 -15.56
C ARG A 8 1.00 7.46 -14.55
N LEU A 9 -0.31 7.65 -14.73
CA LEU A 9 -1.30 7.05 -13.85
C LEU A 9 -1.14 5.53 -13.86
N ALA A 10 -1.03 4.92 -15.04
CA ALA A 10 -0.82 3.49 -15.21
C ALA A 10 0.43 3.02 -14.46
N PHE A 11 1.59 3.63 -14.70
CA PHE A 11 2.85 3.28 -14.02
C PHE A 11 2.70 3.24 -12.49
N PHE A 12 2.12 4.30 -11.92
CA PHE A 12 1.99 4.41 -10.48
C PHE A 12 0.92 3.49 -9.90
N LEU A 13 -0.20 3.34 -10.60
CA LEU A 13 -1.27 2.44 -10.18
C LEU A 13 -0.79 0.98 -10.20
N THR A 14 -0.11 0.56 -11.27
CA THR A 14 0.43 -0.80 -11.36
C THR A 14 1.55 -1.03 -10.34
N SER A 15 2.43 -0.05 -10.13
CA SER A 15 3.45 -0.15 -9.07
C SER A 15 2.81 -0.27 -7.70
N ASP A 16 1.83 0.58 -7.37
CA ASP A 16 1.17 0.56 -6.06
C ASP A 16 0.41 -0.77 -5.84
N ILE A 17 -0.22 -1.35 -6.88
CA ILE A 17 -0.82 -2.71 -6.81
C ILE A 17 0.23 -3.74 -6.39
N VAL A 18 1.36 -3.78 -7.09
CA VAL A 18 2.44 -4.75 -6.81
C VAL A 18 3.00 -4.53 -5.40
N LEU A 19 3.25 -3.28 -5.02
CA LEU A 19 3.82 -2.95 -3.72
C LEU A 19 2.88 -3.27 -2.56
N ILE A 20 1.57 -3.09 -2.72
CA ILE A 20 0.57 -3.47 -1.71
C ILE A 20 0.49 -5.00 -1.55
N LEU A 21 0.45 -5.74 -2.67
CA LEU A 21 0.44 -7.21 -2.59
C LEU A 21 1.74 -7.74 -1.98
N LEU A 22 2.88 -7.13 -2.34
CA LEU A 22 4.18 -7.45 -1.78
C LEU A 22 4.25 -7.13 -0.28
N SER A 23 3.68 -6.01 0.18
CA SER A 23 3.71 -5.65 1.60
C SER A 23 2.89 -6.63 2.44
N VAL A 24 1.73 -7.10 1.96
CA VAL A 24 0.93 -8.10 2.67
C VAL A 24 1.67 -9.43 2.73
N TYR A 25 2.24 -9.89 1.62
CA TYR A 25 3.05 -11.11 1.61
C TYR A 25 4.23 -11.02 2.58
N LEU A 26 4.98 -9.92 2.54
CA LEU A 26 6.12 -9.70 3.44
C LEU A 26 5.68 -9.53 4.90
N ALA A 27 4.50 -8.99 5.17
CA ALA A 27 3.98 -8.89 6.53
C ALA A 27 3.74 -10.27 7.15
N PHE A 28 3.17 -11.21 6.39
CA PHE A 28 3.03 -12.60 6.81
C PHE A 28 4.37 -13.31 6.91
N SER A 29 5.24 -13.13 5.91
CA SER A 29 6.58 -13.72 5.90
C SER A 29 7.39 -13.27 7.13
N LEU A 30 7.45 -11.97 7.41
CA LEU A 30 8.12 -11.44 8.61
C LEU A 30 7.47 -11.94 9.90
N ARG A 31 6.14 -12.06 9.94
CA ARG A 31 5.44 -12.55 11.13
C ARG A 31 5.79 -13.99 11.50
N PHE A 32 6.06 -14.81 10.49
CA PHE A 32 6.38 -16.23 10.66
C PHE A 32 7.85 -16.54 10.32
N SER A 33 8.73 -15.53 10.34
CA SER A 33 10.17 -15.69 10.09
C SER A 33 10.50 -16.40 8.76
N GLY A 34 9.69 -16.19 7.74
CA GLY A 34 9.85 -16.77 6.40
C GLY A 34 9.02 -18.05 6.14
N ASP A 35 8.56 -18.73 7.19
CA ASP A 35 7.83 -20.01 7.07
C ASP A 35 6.35 -19.84 7.44
N ILE A 36 5.52 -19.48 6.47
CA ILE A 36 4.09 -19.20 6.67
C ILE A 36 3.33 -20.54 6.78
N PRO A 37 2.73 -20.87 7.94
CA PRO A 37 1.97 -22.11 8.07
C PRO A 37 0.75 -22.11 7.14
N SER A 38 0.46 -23.26 6.53
CA SER A 38 -0.53 -23.35 5.44
C SER A 38 -1.95 -22.88 5.82
N ILE A 39 -2.30 -23.02 7.10
CA ILE A 39 -3.58 -22.57 7.65
C ILE A 39 -3.79 -21.04 7.56
N PHE A 40 -2.71 -20.26 7.41
CA PHE A 40 -2.77 -18.80 7.30
C PHE A 40 -2.87 -18.28 5.86
N TYR A 41 -2.70 -19.14 4.84
CA TYR A 41 -2.75 -18.70 3.44
C TYR A 41 -4.11 -18.11 3.05
N HIS A 42 -5.20 -18.68 3.57
CA HIS A 42 -6.54 -18.15 3.31
C HIS A 42 -6.67 -16.71 3.81
N GLY A 43 -6.37 -16.47 5.09
CA GLY A 43 -6.39 -15.14 5.69
C GLY A 43 -5.45 -14.15 4.98
N MET A 44 -4.28 -14.61 4.55
CA MET A 44 -3.34 -13.81 3.76
C MET A 44 -3.93 -13.38 2.41
N MET A 45 -4.48 -14.31 1.63
CA MET A 45 -5.02 -13.99 0.30
C MET A 45 -6.25 -13.09 0.38
N VAL A 46 -7.17 -13.37 1.31
CA VAL A 46 -8.38 -12.55 1.51
C VAL A 46 -8.00 -11.15 1.97
N SER A 47 -7.11 -11.02 2.96
CA SER A 47 -6.63 -9.70 3.42
C SER A 47 -5.91 -8.94 2.32
N ALA A 48 -5.09 -9.60 1.50
CA ALA A 48 -4.41 -8.98 0.37
C ALA A 48 -5.39 -8.31 -0.60
N ILE A 49 -6.48 -9.01 -0.96
CA ILE A 49 -7.50 -8.46 -1.87
C ILE A 49 -8.22 -7.26 -1.23
N ILE A 50 -8.65 -7.39 0.02
CA ILE A 50 -9.39 -6.32 0.71
C ILE A 50 -8.50 -5.09 0.92
N LEU A 51 -7.28 -5.28 1.42
CA LEU A 51 -6.31 -4.20 1.64
C LEU A 51 -5.89 -3.54 0.34
N LEU A 52 -5.76 -4.29 -0.75
CA LEU A 52 -5.53 -3.72 -2.09
C LEU A 52 -6.64 -2.74 -2.47
N VAL A 53 -7.90 -3.17 -2.37
CA VAL A 53 -9.05 -2.32 -2.71
C VAL A 53 -9.12 -1.09 -1.80
N LEU A 54 -8.98 -1.26 -0.49
CA LEU A 54 -9.04 -0.17 0.48
C LEU A 54 -7.91 0.85 0.26
N LYS A 55 -6.66 0.39 0.17
CA LYS A 55 -5.49 1.26 0.00
C LYS A 55 -5.58 2.05 -1.30
N LEU A 56 -5.91 1.40 -2.41
CA LEU A 56 -6.10 2.11 -3.69
C LEU A 56 -7.22 3.14 -3.58
N SER A 57 -8.36 2.78 -2.99
CA SER A 57 -9.50 3.69 -2.81
C SER A 57 -9.10 4.93 -2.02
N PHE A 58 -8.43 4.78 -0.89
CA PHE A 58 -7.96 5.92 -0.09
C PHE A 58 -6.89 6.73 -0.84
N LEU A 59 -5.93 6.11 -1.53
CA LEU A 59 -4.95 6.85 -2.34
C LEU A 59 -5.62 7.68 -3.46
N PHE A 60 -6.71 7.19 -4.04
CA PHE A 60 -7.54 7.94 -4.99
C PHE A 60 -8.31 9.09 -4.32
N ILE A 61 -8.97 8.84 -3.18
CA ILE A 61 -9.72 9.86 -2.41
C ILE A 61 -8.79 11.02 -2.00
N PHE A 62 -7.60 10.71 -1.51
CA PHE A 62 -6.58 11.69 -1.12
C PHE A 62 -5.85 12.32 -2.32
N ARG A 63 -6.25 11.97 -3.56
CA ARG A 63 -5.80 12.54 -4.83
C ARG A 63 -4.29 12.38 -5.08
N ILE A 64 -3.65 11.36 -4.52
CA ILE A 64 -2.20 11.12 -4.64
C ILE A 64 -1.78 10.97 -6.11
N TYR A 65 -2.59 10.31 -6.94
CA TYR A 65 -2.30 10.13 -8.37
C TYR A 65 -2.38 11.40 -9.23
N LYS A 66 -3.02 12.46 -8.71
CA LYS A 66 -3.14 13.75 -9.44
C LYS A 66 -1.91 14.64 -9.24
N VAL A 67 -1.13 14.41 -8.19
CA VAL A 67 0.07 15.18 -7.85
C VAL A 67 1.11 15.13 -8.97
N ALA A 68 1.65 16.30 -9.32
CA ALA A 68 2.80 16.40 -10.20
C ALA A 68 4.08 16.12 -9.40
N TRP A 69 4.97 15.30 -9.94
CA TRP A 69 5.98 14.54 -9.19
C TRP A 69 7.12 15.46 -8.76
N ARG A 70 7.41 16.48 -9.57
CA ARG A 70 8.26 17.63 -9.24
C ARG A 70 7.81 18.37 -7.97
N PHE A 71 6.54 18.28 -7.61
CA PHE A 71 5.94 18.94 -6.45
C PHE A 71 5.56 17.96 -5.33
N PHE A 72 6.07 16.73 -5.33
CA PHE A 72 5.83 15.79 -4.24
C PHE A 72 6.48 16.29 -2.95
N SER A 73 5.68 16.76 -2.00
CA SER A 73 6.14 17.42 -0.76
C SER A 73 5.92 16.55 0.49
N LEU A 74 6.42 16.99 1.65
CA LEU A 74 6.11 16.36 2.93
C LEU A 74 4.60 16.29 3.21
N ASN A 75 3.82 17.25 2.70
CA ASN A 75 2.37 17.21 2.82
C ASN A 75 1.75 16.04 2.04
N GLU A 76 2.31 15.68 0.88
CA GLU A 76 1.84 14.53 0.11
C GLU A 76 2.25 13.21 0.78
N ALA A 77 3.44 13.14 1.37
CA ALA A 77 3.86 12.00 2.20
C ALA A 77 2.92 11.83 3.42
N ARG A 78 2.51 12.93 4.07
CA ARG A 78 1.51 12.91 5.15
C ARG A 78 0.16 12.39 4.67
N LYS A 79 -0.31 12.79 3.49
CA LYS A 79 -1.57 12.27 2.92
C LYS A 79 -1.50 10.77 2.63
N ILE A 80 -0.37 10.26 2.13
CA ILE A 80 -0.17 8.82 1.93
C ILE A 80 -0.24 8.10 3.28
N PHE A 81 0.43 8.62 4.32
CA PHE A 81 0.38 8.05 5.66
C PHE A 81 -1.07 7.94 6.16
N ILE A 82 -1.85 9.02 6.09
CA ILE A 82 -3.25 9.04 6.53
C ILE A 82 -4.11 8.09 5.68
N ALA A 83 -3.92 8.08 4.35
CA ALA A 83 -4.67 7.20 3.46
C ALA A 83 -4.46 5.72 3.79
N LEU A 84 -3.21 5.31 4.02
CA LEU A 84 -2.88 3.95 4.41
C LEU A 84 -3.35 3.63 5.83
N LEU A 85 -3.24 4.57 6.77
CA LEU A 85 -3.71 4.39 8.14
C LEU A 85 -5.23 4.16 8.18
N LEU A 86 -5.99 4.92 7.39
CA LEU A 86 -7.43 4.73 7.26
C LEU A 86 -7.78 3.39 6.60
N ALA A 87 -7.01 2.97 5.57
CA ALA A 87 -7.22 1.66 4.95
C ALA A 87 -7.01 0.51 5.95
N GLU A 88 -5.94 0.57 6.74
CA GLU A 88 -5.63 -0.43 7.78
C GLU A 88 -6.65 -0.39 8.91
N PHE A 89 -7.09 0.79 9.32
CA PHE A 89 -8.15 0.94 10.32
C PHE A 89 -9.48 0.35 9.83
N CYS A 90 -9.87 0.61 8.58
CA CYS A 90 -11.05 -0.01 7.98
C CYS A 90 -10.89 -1.53 7.90
N PHE A 91 -9.73 -2.04 7.48
CA PHE A 91 -9.47 -3.48 7.46
C PHE A 91 -9.54 -4.09 8.86
N PHE A 92 -8.97 -3.43 9.86
CA PHE A 92 -9.03 -3.87 11.26
C PHE A 92 -10.48 -3.98 11.75
N LEU A 93 -11.35 -3.01 11.42
CA LEU A 93 -12.78 -3.08 11.75
C LEU A 93 -13.47 -4.25 11.03
N ILE A 94 -13.20 -4.44 9.73
CA ILE A 94 -13.74 -5.59 8.97
C ILE A 94 -13.29 -6.90 9.61
N PHE A 95 -11.99 -7.04 9.91
CA PHE A 95 -11.45 -8.20 10.59
C PHE A 95 -12.09 -8.42 11.96
N TYR A 96 -12.30 -7.37 12.74
CA TYR A 96 -12.88 -7.45 14.08
C TYR A 96 -14.33 -7.96 14.06
N PHE A 97 -15.17 -7.46 13.14
CA PHE A 97 -16.59 -7.85 13.05
C PHE A 97 -16.81 -9.17 12.30
N PHE A 98 -15.86 -9.60 11.47
CA PHE A 98 -15.98 -10.81 10.66
C PHE A 98 -14.84 -11.81 10.93
N SER A 99 -14.32 -11.85 12.16
CA SER A 99 -13.09 -12.60 12.49
C SER A 99 -13.13 -14.07 12.11
N ASP A 100 -14.29 -14.70 12.19
CA ASP A 100 -14.48 -16.12 11.85
C ASP A 100 -14.16 -16.42 10.38
N PHE A 101 -14.38 -15.45 9.49
CA PHE A 101 -14.03 -15.58 8.07
C PHE A 101 -12.53 -15.51 7.81
N PHE A 102 -11.77 -14.82 8.68
CA PHE A 102 -10.34 -14.63 8.50
C PHE A 102 -9.51 -15.66 9.28
N ASN A 103 -10.06 -16.24 10.35
CA ASN A 103 -9.29 -17.01 11.31
C ASN A 103 -8.83 -18.37 10.73
N PRO A 104 -7.57 -18.78 11.02
CA PRO A 104 -6.60 -18.06 11.85
C PRO A 104 -5.93 -16.89 11.10
N PHE A 105 -5.81 -15.74 11.76
CA PHE A 105 -5.18 -14.54 11.20
C PHE A 105 -4.21 -13.88 12.19
N PRO A 106 -2.97 -13.57 11.79
CA PRO A 106 -2.01 -12.93 12.68
C PRO A 106 -2.29 -11.42 12.77
N ARG A 107 -2.90 -10.96 13.87
CA ARG A 107 -3.27 -9.54 14.07
C ARG A 107 -2.10 -8.55 13.87
N SER A 108 -0.89 -8.94 14.23
CA SER A 108 0.32 -8.14 14.02
C SER A 108 0.66 -7.90 12.54
N ALA A 109 0.20 -8.75 11.62
CA ALA A 109 0.44 -8.55 10.19
C ALA A 109 -0.22 -7.27 9.67
N ILE A 110 -1.32 -6.80 10.29
CA ILE A 110 -1.96 -5.50 9.97
C ILE A 110 -0.97 -4.35 10.18
N VAL A 111 -0.30 -4.35 11.34
CA VAL A 111 0.65 -3.28 11.69
C VAL A 111 1.94 -3.38 10.86
N ILE A 112 2.43 -4.60 10.60
CA ILE A 112 3.61 -4.80 9.75
C ILE A 112 3.31 -4.36 8.31
N ASP A 113 2.15 -4.72 7.78
CA ASP A 113 1.72 -4.34 6.42
C ASP A 113 1.57 -2.82 6.28
N PHE A 114 1.00 -2.14 7.29
CA PHE A 114 0.93 -0.68 7.32
C PHE A 114 2.31 -0.03 7.13
N VAL A 115 3.29 -0.45 7.93
CA VAL A 115 4.64 0.09 7.91
C VAL A 115 5.30 -0.19 6.55
N LEU A 116 5.24 -1.43 6.07
CA LEU A 116 5.82 -1.83 4.79
C LEU A 116 5.18 -1.08 3.61
N SER A 117 3.85 -1.01 3.56
CA SER A 117 3.11 -0.26 2.53
C SER A 117 3.52 1.21 2.51
N TYR A 118 3.62 1.84 3.69
CA TYR A 118 4.02 3.24 3.78
C TYR A 118 5.46 3.45 3.30
N MET A 119 6.38 2.59 3.72
CA MET A 119 7.77 2.62 3.28
C MET A 119 7.89 2.42 1.76
N PHE A 120 7.22 1.42 1.19
CA PHE A 120 7.30 1.11 -0.23
C PHE A 120 6.71 2.19 -1.11
N ILE A 121 5.46 2.59 -0.85
CA ILE A 121 4.77 3.59 -1.66
C ILE A 121 5.45 4.95 -1.48
N GLY A 122 5.78 5.34 -0.24
CA GLY A 122 6.49 6.57 0.06
C GLY A 122 7.84 6.66 -0.65
N THR A 123 8.65 5.59 -0.54
CA THR A 123 9.97 5.52 -1.18
C THR A 123 9.85 5.58 -2.70
N LEU A 124 8.91 4.86 -3.33
CA LEU A 124 8.71 4.93 -4.77
C LEU A 124 8.49 6.38 -5.25
N ARG A 125 7.69 7.16 -4.52
CA ARG A 125 7.42 8.57 -4.88
C ARG A 125 8.63 9.46 -4.66
N ILE A 126 9.33 9.30 -3.53
CA ILE A 126 10.53 10.08 -3.21
C ILE A 126 11.64 9.79 -4.23
N SER A 127 11.93 8.52 -4.50
CA SER A 127 12.92 8.10 -5.49
C SER A 127 12.61 8.67 -6.87
N LYS A 128 11.34 8.65 -7.29
CA LYS A 128 10.96 9.22 -8.58
C LYS A 128 11.15 10.74 -8.65
N ARG A 129 10.91 11.46 -7.55
CA ARG A 129 11.18 12.90 -7.45
C ARG A 129 12.68 13.18 -7.57
N MET A 130 13.50 12.48 -6.78
CA MET A 130 14.96 12.65 -6.80
C MET A 130 15.54 12.44 -8.20
N LEU A 131 15.14 11.37 -8.91
CA LEU A 131 15.61 11.10 -10.28
C LEU A 131 15.26 12.20 -11.30
N VAL A 132 14.24 13.02 -11.04
CA VAL A 132 13.90 14.17 -11.90
C VAL A 132 14.72 15.39 -11.51
N ASP A 133 14.90 15.65 -10.21
CA ASP A 133 15.64 16.80 -9.70
C ASP A 133 17.15 16.70 -10.02
N PHE A 134 17.73 15.49 -10.09
CA PHE A 134 19.15 15.27 -10.38
C PHE A 134 19.50 15.07 -11.87
N LYS A 135 18.56 15.23 -12.81
CA LYS A 135 18.94 15.25 -14.23
C LYS A 135 19.72 16.54 -14.53
N PRO A 136 20.99 16.47 -14.97
CA PRO A 136 21.72 17.66 -15.37
C PRO A 136 20.99 18.31 -16.55
N SER A 137 20.83 19.64 -16.46
CA SER A 137 20.26 20.51 -17.50
C SER A 137 21.07 20.48 -18.78
#